data_AF-A0A964V7T6-F1
#
_entry.id   AF-A0A964V7T6-F1
#
_cell.length_a   1.000
_cell.length_b   1.000
_cell.length_c   1.000
_cell.angle_alpha   90.00
_cell.angle_beta   90.00
_cell.angle_gamma   90.00
#
_symmetry.space_group_name_H-M   'P 1'
#
loop_
_entity.id
_entity.type
_entity.pdbx_description
1 polymer ?
#
loop_
_entity_poly.entity_id
_entity_poly.type
_entity_poly.pdbx_seq_one_letter_code
_entity_poly.pdbx_strand_id
1 'polypeptide(L)' 'MNHAELLLRIPLFVDMTKEEITKLLGLTTEAGFPAGRNVVTVGEPGDLLYVLVSGGVQILYPGLN' A
#
# COMPACT_ATOMS: atom_id res chain seq x y z
N MET A 1 -10.18 11.91 -1.82
CA MET A 1 -9.00 11.97 -0.92
C MET A 1 -7.78 12.21 -1.79
N ASN A 2 -6.84 13.06 -1.39
CA ASN A 2 -5.65 13.36 -2.19
C ASN A 2 -4.55 12.32 -1.88
N HIS A 3 -4.20 11.48 -2.86
CA HIS A 3 -3.18 10.42 -2.70
C HIS A 3 -1.80 10.98 -2.30
N ALA A 4 -1.45 12.19 -2.76
CA ALA A 4 -0.19 12.83 -2.36
C ALA A 4 -0.14 13.12 -0.85
N GLU A 5 -1.23 13.63 -0.29
CA GLU A 5 -1.34 13.90 1.14
C GLU A 5 -1.29 12.62 1.97
N LEU A 6 -1.83 11.51 1.45
CA LEU A 6 -1.73 10.20 2.09
C LEU A 6 -0.27 9.74 2.15
N LEU A 7 0.45 9.76 1.02
CA LEU A 7 1.84 9.30 0.96
C LEU A 7 2.75 10.12 1.90
N LEU A 8 2.55 11.44 1.96
CA LEU A 8 3.31 12.34 2.85
C LEU A 8 3.12 12.03 4.36
N ARG A 9 2.08 11.27 4.74
CA ARG A 9 1.83 10.87 6.13
C ARG A 9 2.44 9.52 6.48
N ILE A 10 2.95 8.79 5.50
CA ILE A 10 3.54 7.47 5.71
C ILE A 10 5.03 7.65 6.03
N PRO A 11 5.52 7.16 7.18
CA PRO A 11 6.92 7.34 7.58
C PRO A 11 7.93 6.84 6.54
N LEU A 12 7.57 5.82 5.74
CA LEU A 12 8.42 5.30 4.66
C LEU A 12 8.79 6.36 3.61
N PHE A 13 7.98 7.41 3.45
CA PHE A 13 8.16 8.44 2.43
C PHE A 13 8.49 9.82 3.02
N VAL A 14 8.83 9.90 4.31
CA VAL A 14 9.03 11.19 5.02
C VAL A 14 10.17 12.03 4.44
N ASP A 15 11.21 11.39 3.92
CA ASP A 15 12.39 12.05 3.34
C ASP A 15 12.23 12.39 1.85
N MET A 16 11.08 12.05 1.24
CA MET A 16 10.83 12.33 -0.17
C MET A 16 10.37 13.77 -0.37
N THR A 17 10.91 14.41 -1.40
CA THR A 17 10.46 15.72 -1.86
C THR A 17 9.07 15.61 -2.52
N LYS A 18 8.38 16.75 -2.65
CA LYS A 18 7.07 16.80 -3.34
C LYS A 18 7.14 16.33 -4.80
N GLU A 19 8.26 16.60 -5.48
CA GLU A 19 8.47 16.15 -6.86
C GLU A 19 8.62 14.63 -6.94
N GLU A 20 9.38 14.03 -6.01
CA GLU A 20 9.54 12.57 -5.92
C GLU A 20 8.22 11.88 -5.57
N ILE A 21 7.41 12.45 -4.66
CA ILE A 21 6.04 11.97 -4.38
C ILE A 21 5.18 12.02 -5.65
N THR A 22 5.27 13.10 -6.43
CA THR A 22 4.52 13.22 -7.69
C THR A 22 4.94 12.15 -8.70
N LYS A 23 6.25 11.89 -8.81
CA LYS A 23 6.77 10.80 -9.66
C LYS A 23 6.30 9.43 -9.18
N LEU A 24 6.34 9.17 -7.88
CA LEU A 24 5.87 7.93 -7.27
C LEU A 24 4.38 7.71 -7.58
N LEU A 25 3.54 8.74 -7.44
CA LEU A 25 2.12 8.66 -7.77
C LEU A 25 1.89 8.27 -9.23
N GLY A 26 2.72 8.77 -10.14
CA GLY A 26 2.66 8.40 -11.57
C GLY A 26 3.06 6.95 -11.86
N LEU A 27 3.75 6.28 -10.93
CA LEU A 27 4.14 4.87 -11.03
C LEU A 27 3.16 3.93 -10.30
N THR A 28 2.22 4.48 -9.55
CA THR A 28 1.25 3.72 -8.76
C THR A 28 -0.11 3.63 -9.45
N THR A 29 -0.84 2.56 -9.16
CA THR A 29 -2.24 2.37 -9.59
C THR A 29 -3.10 2.08 -8.37
N GLU A 30 -4.34 2.58 -8.37
CA GLU A 30 -5.33 2.16 -7.41
C GLU A 30 -5.79 0.73 -7.72
N ALA A 31 -5.95 -0.11 -6.69
CA ALA A 31 -6.44 -1.46 -6.80
C ALA A 31 -7.53 -1.70 -5.76
N GLY A 32 -8.70 -2.16 -6.22
CA GLY A 32 -9.85 -2.46 -5.38
C GLY A 32 -9.96 -3.95 -5.08
N PHE A 33 -10.18 -4.28 -3.80
CA PHE A 33 -10.37 -5.66 -3.35
C PHE A 33 -11.70 -5.77 -2.59
N PRO A 34 -12.60 -6.70 -2.97
CA PRO A 34 -13.80 -6.96 -2.19
C PRO A 34 -13.45 -7.65 -0.87
N ALA A 35 -14.33 -7.52 0.12
CA ALA A 35 -14.16 -8.16 1.43
C ALA A 35 -13.95 -9.67 1.29
N GLY A 36 -13.01 -10.21 2.06
CA GLY A 36 -12.63 -11.63 2.04
C GLY A 36 -11.69 -12.03 0.91
N ARG A 37 -11.31 -11.11 0.01
CA ARG A 37 -10.32 -11.41 -1.03
C ARG A 37 -8.90 -11.24 -0.49
N ASN A 38 -8.04 -12.22 -0.78
CA ASN A 38 -6.61 -12.13 -0.50
C ASN A 38 -5.97 -11.02 -1.34
N VAL A 39 -5.22 -10.13 -0.67
CA VAL A 39 -4.41 -9.08 -1.32
C VAL A 39 -3.00 -9.60 -1.64
N VAL A 40 -2.43 -10.40 -0.73
CA VAL A 40 -1.13 -11.07 -0.88
C VAL A 40 -1.21 -12.47 -0.25
N THR A 41 -0.42 -13.42 -0.76
CA THR A 41 -0.36 -14.80 -0.23
C THR A 41 1.07 -15.15 0.19
N VAL A 42 1.21 -15.82 1.34
CA VAL A 42 2.52 -16.29 1.82
C VAL A 42 3.15 -17.26 0.82
N GLY A 43 4.42 -17.02 0.49
CA GLY A 43 5.19 -17.84 -0.46
C GLY A 43 5.09 -17.39 -1.92
N GLU A 44 4.23 -16.42 -2.23
CA GLU A 44 4.23 -15.77 -3.55
C GLU A 44 5.36 -14.72 -3.64
N PRO A 45 5.92 -14.48 -4.85
CA PRO A 45 6.91 -13.41 -5.06
C PRO A 45 6.40 -12.05 -4.58
N GLY A 46 7.24 -11.36 -3.79
CA GLY A 46 6.91 -10.08 -3.17
C GLY A 46 7.48 -8.90 -3.94
N ASP A 47 6.95 -8.65 -5.15
CA ASP A 47 7.44 -7.55 -6.01
C ASP A 47 6.57 -6.28 -5.92
N LEU A 48 5.51 -6.29 -5.10
CA LEU A 48 4.52 -5.22 -4.98
C LEU A 48 4.45 -4.65 -3.56
N LEU A 49 4.31 -3.33 -3.47
CA LEU A 49 4.01 -2.59 -2.25
C LEU A 49 2.60 -2.01 -2.34
N TYR A 50 1.80 -2.21 -1.29
CA TYR A 50 0.45 -1.66 -1.19
C TYR A 50 0.37 -0.61 -0.08
N VAL A 51 -0.34 0.47 -0.36
CA VAL A 51 -0.75 1.49 0.62
C VAL A 51 -2.26 1.40 0.80
N LEU A 52 -2.72 1.26 2.04
CA LEU A 52 -4.16 1.18 2.33
C LEU A 52 -4.78 2.58 2.27
N VAL A 53 -5.50 2.87 1.19
CA VAL A 53 -6.22 4.14 1.00
C VAL A 53 -7.52 4.18 1.78
N SER A 54 -8.27 3.07 1.79
CA SER A 54 -9.54 2.92 2.52
C SER A 54 -9.84 1.46 2.83
N GLY A 55 -10.71 1.22 3.82
CA GLY A 55 -11.08 -0.12 4.26
C GLY A 55 -10.16 -0.67 5.34
N GLY A 56 -9.99 -1.99 5.37
CA GLY A 56 -9.18 -2.69 6.35
C GLY A 56 -8.67 -4.02 5.79
N VAL A 57 -7.54 -4.47 6.32
CA VAL A 57 -6.95 -5.77 6.01
C VAL A 57 -6.70 -6.55 7.29
N GLN A 58 -6.74 -7.87 7.19
CA GLN A 58 -6.31 -8.77 8.26
C GLN A 58 -5.04 -9.47 7.81
N ILE A 59 -4.02 -9.48 8.65
CA ILE A 59 -2.80 -10.24 8.41
C ILE A 59 -3.01 -11.65 8.96
N LEU A 60 -2.97 -12.64 8.08
CA LEU A 60 -3.04 -14.05 8.42
C LEU A 60 -1.68 -14.67 8.10
N TYR A 61 -0.92 -15.02 9.14
CA TYR A 61 0.36 -15.71 8.98
C TYR A 61 0.32 -17.05 9.72
N PRO A 62 0.78 -18.15 9.12
CA PRO A 62 0.89 -19.42 9.82
C PRO A 62 1.78 -19.27 11.07
N GLY A 63 1.19 -19.31 12.26
CA GLY A 63 1.91 -19.21 13.53
C GLY A 63 1.70 -17.91 14.33
N LEU A 64 0.90 -16.95 13.83
CA LEU A 64 0.32 -15.91 14.68
C LEU A 64 -0.96 -16.49 15.30
N ASN A 65 -0.88 -16.88 16.58
CA ASN A 65 -2.04 -17.23 17.41
C ASN A 65 -2.73 -15.97 17.94
#